data_AF-D5P6L7-F1
#
_entry.id   AF-D5P6L7-F1
#
_cell.length_a   1.000
_cell.length_b   1.000
_cell.length_c   1.000
_cell.angle_alpha   90.00
_cell.angle_beta   90.00
_cell.angle_gamma   90.00
#
_symmetry.space_group_name_H-M   'P 1'
#
loop_
_entity.id
_entity.type
_entity.pdbx_description
1 polymer ?
#
loop_
_entity_poly.entity_id
_entity_poly.type
_entity_poly.pdbx_seq_one_letter_code
_entity_poly.pdbx_strand_id
1 'polypeptide(L)' 'MKMTTVEALGGAQGVPSDLIPVRELHAHLIRQSVAGNVVLTDADAKPAAVVMSMERYNALLDELEALRRGN' A
#
# COMPACT_ATOMS: atom_id res chain seq x y z
N MET A 1 -3.90 -20.17 -16.43
CA MET A 1 -4.02 -19.25 -15.28
C MET A 1 -5.47 -19.25 -14.84
N LYS A 2 -5.75 -19.61 -13.58
CA LYS A 2 -7.11 -19.70 -13.05
C LYS A 2 -7.36 -18.40 -12.28
N MET A 3 -8.16 -17.49 -12.83
CA MET A 3 -8.61 -16.32 -12.09
C MET A 3 -9.64 -16.77 -11.06
N THR A 4 -9.38 -16.51 -9.78
CA THR A 4 -10.35 -16.65 -8.70
C THR A 4 -10.71 -15.26 -8.21
N THR A 5 -11.92 -14.82 -8.52
CA THR A 5 -12.54 -13.62 -7.98
C THR A 5 -12.72 -13.81 -6.47
N VAL A 6 -12.11 -12.93 -5.68
CA VAL A 6 -12.43 -12.80 -4.26
C VAL A 6 -13.63 -11.88 -4.16
N GLU A 7 -14.79 -12.43 -3.81
CA GLU A 7 -15.98 -11.64 -3.55
C GLU A 7 -15.76 -10.85 -2.24
N ALA A 8 -15.46 -9.56 -2.36
CA ALA A 8 -15.46 -8.66 -1.22
C ALA A 8 -16.91 -8.59 -0.70
N LEU A 9 -17.15 -9.17 0.47
CA LEU A 9 -18.40 -9.03 1.22
C LEU A 9 -18.63 -7.55 1.52
N GLY A 10 -19.41 -6.87 0.67
CA GLY A 10 -19.92 -5.53 0.92
C GLY A 10 -19.56 -4.47 -0.13
N GLY A 11 -20.17 -4.54 -1.31
CA GLY A 11 -20.73 -3.38 -2.02
C GLY A 11 -19.86 -2.20 -2.46
N ALA A 12 -18.54 -2.18 -2.24
CA ALA A 12 -17.65 -1.12 -2.71
C ALA A 12 -16.69 -1.72 -3.74
N GLN A 13 -16.74 -1.17 -4.96
CA GLN A 13 -15.83 -1.38 -6.11
C GLN A 13 -14.73 -2.40 -5.87
N GLY A 14 -14.84 -3.58 -6.48
CA GLY A 14 -13.82 -4.62 -6.41
C GLY A 14 -12.46 -4.05 -6.80
N VAL A 15 -11.62 -3.81 -5.79
CA VAL A 15 -10.22 -3.48 -6.01
C VAL A 15 -9.59 -4.73 -6.61
N PRO A 16 -9.01 -4.67 -7.82
CA PRO A 16 -8.35 -5.83 -8.41
C PRO A 16 -7.25 -6.28 -7.44
N SER A 17 -7.51 -7.39 -6.76
CA SER A 17 -6.64 -7.92 -5.72
C SER A 17 -5.98 -9.16 -6.29
N ASP A 18 -4.70 -9.02 -6.64
CA ASP A 18 -3.90 -10.14 -7.10
C ASP A 18 -3.53 -11.01 -5.90
N LEU A 19 -3.96 -12.27 -5.93
CA LEU A 19 -3.51 -13.29 -4.97
C LEU A 19 -2.06 -13.66 -5.29
N ILE A 20 -1.12 -13.05 -4.58
CA ILE A 20 0.31 -13.31 -4.72
C ILE A 20 0.82 -14.25 -3.62
N PRO A 21 1.70 -15.22 -3.93
CA PRO A 21 2.37 -16.01 -2.91
C PRO A 21 3.20 -15.11 -1.97
N VAL A 22 3.21 -15.41 -0.66
CA VAL A 22 3.93 -14.60 0.35
C VAL A 22 5.41 -14.41 0.01
N ARG A 23 6.06 -15.43 -0.59
CA ARG A 23 7.46 -15.34 -1.04
C ARG A 23 7.68 -14.28 -2.14
N GLU A 24 6.62 -13.94 -2.89
CA GLU A 24 6.63 -12.96 -3.99
C GLU A 24 6.11 -11.59 -3.53
N LEU A 25 5.54 -11.50 -2.32
CA LEU A 25 5.01 -10.26 -1.74
C LEU A 25 6.07 -9.15 -1.73
N HIS A 26 7.29 -9.45 -1.28
CA HIS A 26 8.36 -8.45 -1.21
C HIS A 26 8.68 -7.85 -2.59
N ALA A 27 8.82 -8.69 -3.61
CA ALA A 27 9.10 -8.24 -4.97
C ALA A 27 7.92 -7.48 -5.60
N HIS A 28 6.69 -7.89 -5.28
CA HIS A 28 5.48 -7.22 -5.74
C HIS A 28 5.30 -5.84 -5.09
N LEU A 29 5.48 -5.75 -3.77
CA LEU A 29 5.43 -4.49 -3.02
C LEU A 29 6.48 -3.51 -3.51
N ILE A 30 7.71 -3.98 -3.83
CA ILE A 30 8.73 -3.13 -4.43
C ILE A 30 8.21 -2.51 -5.73
N ARG A 31 7.68 -3.32 -6.67
CA ARG A 31 7.19 -2.79 -7.96
C ARG A 31 6.03 -1.80 -7.79
N GLN A 32 5.09 -2.08 -6.90
CA GLN A 32 3.97 -1.18 -6.64
C GLN A 32 4.42 0.10 -5.92
N SER A 33 5.36 0.00 -4.97
CA SER A 33 5.89 1.17 -4.25
C SER A 33 6.68 2.14 -5.15
N VAL A 34 7.21 1.65 -6.27
CA VAL A 34 7.83 2.49 -7.31
C VAL A 34 6.77 3.30 -8.07
N ALA A 35 5.52 2.83 -8.12
CA ALA A 35 4.41 3.51 -8.79
C ALA A 35 3.56 4.39 -7.84
N GLY A 36 3.68 4.23 -6.52
CA GLY A 36 2.91 5.01 -5.53
C GLY A 36 2.93 4.41 -4.13
N ASN A 37 2.01 4.84 -3.26
CA ASN A 37 1.86 4.27 -1.91
C ASN A 37 0.94 3.04 -1.94
N VAL A 38 1.30 2.00 -1.22
CA VAL A 38 0.45 0.81 -1.01
C VAL A 38 -0.05 0.80 0.43
N VAL A 39 -1.36 0.72 0.63
CA VAL A 39 -1.96 0.60 1.96
C VAL A 39 -2.24 -0.88 2.23
N LEU A 40 -1.62 -1.43 3.26
CA LEU A 40 -1.87 -2.78 3.75
C LEU A 40 -2.98 -2.72 4.79
N THR A 41 -4.01 -3.56 4.63
CA THR A 41 -5.12 -3.68 5.55
C THR A 41 -5.02 -4.96 6.40
N ASP A 42 -5.57 -4.91 7.61
CA ASP A 42 -5.72 -6.10 8.46
C ASP A 42 -6.88 -6.99 7.99
N ALA A 43 -7.16 -8.06 8.76
CA ALA A 43 -8.24 -8.99 8.46
C ALA A 43 -9.65 -8.36 8.52
N ASP A 44 -9.80 -7.23 9.21
CA ASP A 44 -11.05 -6.45 9.28
C ASP A 44 -11.11 -5.36 8.20
N ALA A 45 -10.22 -5.41 7.20
CA ALA A 45 -10.05 -4.39 6.16
C ALA A 45 -9.69 -2.99 6.70
N LYS A 46 -9.14 -2.90 7.91
CA LYS A 46 -8.68 -1.63 8.49
C LYS A 46 -7.25 -1.34 8.05
N PRO A 47 -6.88 -0.08 7.73
CA PRO A 47 -5.50 0.26 7.42
C PRO A 47 -4.56 -0.11 8.57
N ALA A 48 -3.59 -0.98 8.31
CA ALA A 48 -2.64 -1.48 9.30
C ALA A 48 -1.23 -0.96 9.05
N ALA A 49 -0.84 -0.81 7.78
CA ALA A 49 0.47 -0.26 7.41
C ALA A 49 0.40 0.45 6.04
N VAL A 50 1.35 1.36 5.81
CA VAL A 50 1.57 1.98 4.50
C VAL A 50 2.98 1.64 4.04
N VAL A 51 3.09 1.05 2.86
CA VAL A 51 4.36 0.79 2.18
C VAL A 51 4.56 1.87 1.13
N MET A 52 5.70 2.54 1.18
CA MET A 52 6.09 3.60 0.24
C MET A 52 7.59 3.54 -0.03
N SER A 53 8.06 4.25 -1.07
CA SER A 53 9.49 4.37 -1.31
C SER A 53 10.18 5.14 -0.19
N MET A 54 11.44 4.77 0.09
CA MET A 54 12.24 5.46 1.11
C MET A 54 12.46 6.94 0.76
N GLU A 55 12.61 7.26 -0.52
CA GLU A 55 12.71 8.63 -1.02
C GLU A 55 11.45 9.45 -0.67
N ARG A 56 10.26 8.89 -0.91
CA ARG A 56 9.00 9.56 -0.58
C ARG A 56 8.84 9.77 0.92
N TYR A 57 9.22 8.78 1.72
CA TYR A 57 9.20 8.90 3.17
C TYR A 57 10.10 10.03 3.67
N ASN A 58 11.34 10.12 3.16
CA ASN A 58 12.26 11.19 3.54
C ASN A 58 11.75 12.57 3.12
N ALA A 59 11.18 12.71 1.93
CA ALA A 59 10.58 13.97 1.50
C ALA A 59 9.43 14.44 2.41
N LEU A 60 8.61 13.52 2.92
CA LEU A 60 7.56 13.84 3.89
C LEU A 60 8.11 14.28 5.25
N LEU A 61 9.23 13.69 5.69
CA LEU A 61 9.91 14.14 6.90
C LEU A 61 10.47 15.56 6.73
N ASP A 62 11.11 15.84 5.59
CA ASP A 62 11.63 17.17 5.30
C ASP A 62 10.52 18.23 5.26
N GLU A 63 9.37 17.90 4.67
CA GLU A 63 8.17 18.76 4.64
C GLU A 63 7.62 19.01 6.06
N LEU A 64 7.52 17.96 6.88
CA LEU A 64 7.08 18.08 8.27
C LEU A 64 8.03 18.97 9.09
N GLU A 65 9.34 18.84 8.90
CA GLU A 65 10.32 19.69 9.54
C GLU A 65 10.24 21.15 9.08
N ALA A 66 10.01 21.38 7.78
CA ALA A 66 9.80 22.72 7.23
C ALA A 66 8.56 23.37 7.85
N LEU A 67 7.44 22.64 7.94
CA LEU A 67 6.21 23.12 8.58
C LEU A 67 6.43 23.44 10.06
N ARG A 68 7.14 22.58 10.80
CA ARG A 68 7.48 22.83 12.21
C ARG A 68 8.35 24.06 12.39
N ARG A 69 9.26 24.35 11.46
CA ARG A 69 10.14 25.54 11.54
C ARG A 69 9.43 26.84 11.13
N GLY A 70 8.39 26.74 10.30
CA GLY A 70 7.62 27.89 9.83
C GLY A 70 6.47 28.32 10.75
N ASN A 71 6.24 27.59 11.85
CA ASN A 71 5.15 27.78 12.80
C ASN A 71 5.70 28.04 14.21
#